data_AF-A0A0B7JCM8-F1
#
_entry.id   AF-A0A0B7JCM8-F1
#
_cell.length_a   1.000
_cell.length_b   1.000
_cell.length_c   1.000
_cell.angle_alpha   90.00
_cell.angle_beta   90.00
_cell.angle_gamma   90.00
#
_symmetry.space_group_name_H-M   'P 1'
#
loop_
_entity.id
_entity.type
_entity.pdbx_description
1 polymer ?
#
loop_
_entity_poly.entity_id
_entity_poly.type
_entity_poly.pdbx_seq_one_letter_code
_entity_poly.pdbx_strand_id
1 'polypeptide(L)'
;MNKAFLLLTLLLPSAAIASNNVNNTENYPSIQNPSTYTNNTYTYVKCWYRTSVSHDEPATDWIWAKNTDGSYYKLPGYWWSSISFKNMFYTDVANKDIKQRCEASIDTNNKNADITFYASDIKSSYSHTIWSNDKITHSNAINKIVAFGDSLSDTGNTFNGSQWLFPNSNSWFLGHFSNGLVWTEYLANAKHLPLYNWAVGGAAGVNEYSILTGIYDQISSFNTYMKSAKNYNIGNTLFTLEFGLNDFMNYGRNVTQVKSDYSTALIRLTDVGAKNILLMTLPDASKAPQFKYSSAEKVALVSKQIKQFNAFIKEQAAYYKAKGINITLVDAYKMFENVTSNPQKYGFINAKDACMDINRSSSKDYLISHNLTNDCAQNGSDKYVFWGVTHPTTAMHKYIAQQIINQLSVN
;
A
#
# COMPACT_ATOMS: atom_id res chain seq x y z
N MET A 1 -22.69 -11.13 2.01
CA MET A 1 -21.73 -12.25 1.98
C MET A 1 -21.73 -12.94 3.34
N ASN A 2 -21.92 -14.26 3.39
CA ASN A 2 -21.78 -15.02 4.64
C ASN A 2 -20.34 -14.90 5.14
N LYS A 3 -20.17 -14.38 6.36
CA LYS A 3 -18.89 -14.12 7.06
C LYS A 3 -17.98 -15.36 7.20
N ALA A 4 -18.48 -16.56 6.89
CA ALA A 4 -17.81 -17.84 7.17
C ALA A 4 -16.75 -18.27 6.14
N PHE A 5 -16.80 -17.81 4.89
CA PHE A 5 -15.99 -18.45 3.83
C PHE A 5 -14.55 -17.96 3.69
N LEU A 6 -14.21 -16.75 4.16
CA LEU A 6 -12.79 -16.33 4.24
C LEU A 6 -12.07 -16.93 5.45
N LEU A 7 -12.81 -17.30 6.50
CA LEU A 7 -12.25 -17.95 7.70
C LEU A 7 -11.83 -19.41 7.43
N LEU A 8 -12.50 -20.12 6.52
CA LEU A 8 -12.31 -21.57 6.38
C LEU A 8 -11.05 -21.98 5.59
N THR A 9 -10.44 -21.07 4.82
CA THR A 9 -9.23 -21.39 4.03
C THR A 9 -7.92 -20.98 4.72
N LEU A 10 -7.98 -20.40 5.93
CA LEU A 10 -6.81 -19.90 6.67
C LEU A 10 -6.65 -20.54 8.05
N LEU A 11 -7.55 -21.45 8.45
CA LEU A 11 -7.46 -22.21 9.70
C LEU A 11 -6.81 -23.59 9.47
N LEU A 12 -5.51 -23.57 9.21
CA LEU A 12 -4.61 -24.60 9.75
C LEU A 12 -3.39 -23.91 10.36
N PRO A 13 -3.49 -23.43 11.61
CA PRO A 13 -2.37 -23.46 12.53
C PRO A 13 -2.61 -24.59 13.53
N SER A 14 -1.57 -25.38 13.77
CA SER A 14 -1.42 -26.14 15.01
C SER A 14 -1.86 -25.26 16.19
N ALA A 15 -2.82 -25.78 16.95
CA ALA A 15 -3.50 -25.20 18.11
C ALA A 15 -2.89 -23.94 18.75
N ALA A 16 -3.68 -22.86 18.76
CA ALA A 16 -3.83 -21.99 19.93
C ALA A 16 -5.21 -21.29 19.82
N ILE A 17 -6.15 -21.74 20.64
CA ILE A 17 -7.49 -21.15 20.75
C ILE A 17 -7.35 -19.87 21.58
N ALA A 18 -7.66 -18.70 21.01
CA ALA A 18 -7.92 -17.49 21.77
C ALA A 18 -9.41 -17.15 21.64
N SER A 19 -10.12 -17.23 22.76
CA SER A 19 -11.55 -17.01 22.90
C SER A 19 -11.94 -15.55 22.65
N ASN A 20 -13.06 -15.36 21.95
CA ASN A 20 -13.78 -14.09 21.88
C ASN A 20 -14.23 -13.62 23.27
N ASN A 21 -13.81 -12.42 23.66
CA ASN A 21 -14.59 -11.51 24.50
C ASN A 21 -14.09 -10.08 24.30
N VAL A 22 -14.93 -9.26 23.66
CA VAL A 22 -14.74 -7.82 23.57
C VAL A 22 -15.11 -7.24 24.94
N ASN A 23 -14.09 -6.90 25.73
CA ASN A 23 -14.18 -5.87 26.76
C ASN A 23 -13.12 -4.82 26.45
N ASN A 24 -13.59 -3.60 26.15
CA ASN A 24 -12.76 -2.40 26.15
C ASN A 24 -12.30 -2.15 27.59
N THR A 25 -11.20 -2.78 27.97
CA THR A 25 -10.41 -2.39 29.13
C THR A 25 -9.06 -1.90 28.61
N GLU A 26 -8.81 -0.61 28.80
CA GLU A 26 -7.50 0.02 28.70
C GLU A 26 -6.53 -0.68 29.66
N ASN A 27 -5.95 -1.79 29.22
CA ASN A 27 -4.77 -2.36 29.85
C ASN A 27 -3.57 -1.81 29.11
N TYR A 28 -3.10 -0.64 29.54
CA TYR A 28 -1.69 -0.30 29.37
C TYR A 28 -0.88 -1.34 30.15
N PRO A 29 -0.08 -2.20 29.51
CA PRO A 29 1.04 -2.74 30.23
C PRO A 29 1.96 -1.55 30.54
N SER A 30 2.28 -1.36 31.82
CA SER A 30 3.35 -0.48 32.25
C SER A 30 4.52 -0.62 31.28
N ILE A 31 4.82 0.44 30.55
CA ILE A 31 5.91 0.48 29.57
C ILE A 31 7.18 0.29 30.39
N GLN A 32 7.62 -0.96 30.55
CA GLN A 32 9.04 -1.23 30.62
C GLN A 32 9.58 -0.59 29.36
N ASN A 33 10.47 0.40 29.53
CA ASN A 33 11.31 0.91 28.45
C ASN A 33 11.73 -0.31 27.63
N PRO A 34 11.30 -0.44 26.36
CA PRO A 34 11.73 -1.57 25.56
C PRO A 34 13.25 -1.45 25.54
N SER A 35 13.92 -2.43 26.12
CA SER A 35 15.37 -2.53 26.17
C SER A 35 15.90 -2.21 24.77
N THR A 36 16.39 -0.99 24.64
CA THR A 36 17.01 -0.43 23.45
C THR A 36 18.29 -1.20 23.17
N TYR A 37 18.49 -1.61 21.91
CA TYR A 37 19.75 -2.20 21.38
C TYR A 37 20.01 -3.65 21.87
N THR A 38 20.68 -4.58 21.19
CA THR A 38 21.58 -4.60 20.04
C THR A 38 22.03 -6.05 19.93
N ASN A 39 21.72 -6.76 18.87
CA ASN A 39 22.71 -7.68 18.33
C ASN A 39 22.81 -7.30 16.86
N ASN A 40 23.80 -6.44 16.57
CA ASN A 40 24.18 -6.21 15.19
C ASN A 40 24.41 -7.58 14.57
N THR A 41 23.59 -7.88 13.57
CA THR A 41 23.59 -9.12 12.81
C THR A 41 23.66 -8.74 11.34
N TYR A 42 23.44 -9.72 10.48
CA TYR A 42 23.13 -9.49 9.08
C TYR A 42 21.89 -10.27 8.67
N THR A 43 21.32 -9.88 7.55
CA THR A 43 20.34 -10.66 6.78
C THR A 43 20.77 -10.71 5.31
N TYR A 44 20.06 -11.43 4.46
CA TYR A 44 20.24 -11.35 3.01
C TYR A 44 19.14 -10.50 2.38
N VAL A 45 19.38 -10.06 1.15
CA VAL A 45 18.42 -9.23 0.39
C VAL A 45 17.83 -10.07 -0.74
N LYS A 46 16.51 -10.27 -0.68
CA LYS A 46 15.70 -10.89 -1.72
C LYS A 46 15.27 -9.80 -2.71
N CYS A 47 15.75 -9.89 -3.95
CA CYS A 47 15.47 -8.94 -5.02
C CYS A 47 14.41 -9.55 -5.95
N TRP A 48 13.21 -9.00 -5.92
CA TRP A 48 12.11 -9.40 -6.79
C TRP A 48 12.11 -8.57 -8.07
N TYR A 49 11.66 -9.18 -9.17
CA TYR A 49 11.53 -8.52 -10.46
C TYR A 49 10.40 -9.16 -11.27
N ARG A 50 9.79 -8.36 -12.14
CA ARG A 50 8.90 -8.84 -13.19
C ARG A 50 9.67 -9.62 -14.23
N THR A 51 9.21 -10.84 -14.53
CA THR A 51 9.87 -11.71 -15.51
C THR A 51 9.59 -11.29 -16.96
N SER A 52 8.43 -10.69 -17.22
CA SER A 52 8.06 -10.15 -18.53
C SER A 52 8.48 -8.70 -18.72
N VAL A 53 8.64 -8.29 -19.98
CA VAL A 53 8.88 -6.89 -20.39
C VAL A 53 7.59 -6.07 -20.46
N SER A 54 6.41 -6.69 -20.39
CA SER A 54 5.11 -6.01 -20.46
C SER A 54 4.45 -5.94 -19.08
N HIS A 55 3.70 -4.87 -18.80
CA HIS A 55 2.81 -4.81 -17.63
C HIS A 55 1.59 -5.73 -17.76
N ASP A 56 1.36 -6.34 -18.92
CA ASP A 56 0.30 -7.33 -19.15
C ASP A 56 0.51 -8.62 -18.34
N GLU A 57 1.76 -8.89 -17.96
CA GLU A 57 2.16 -10.10 -17.23
C GLU A 57 2.71 -9.69 -15.85
N PRO A 58 1.91 -9.80 -14.78
CA PRO A 58 2.29 -9.40 -13.42
C PRO A 58 3.18 -10.41 -12.69
N ALA A 59 3.49 -11.54 -13.33
CA ALA A 59 4.32 -12.56 -12.75
C ALA A 59 5.72 -12.03 -12.38
N THR A 60 6.19 -12.44 -11.21
CA THR A 60 7.48 -12.05 -10.66
C THR A 60 8.28 -13.27 -10.24
N ASP A 61 9.59 -13.15 -10.29
CA ASP A 61 10.52 -14.07 -9.64
C ASP A 61 11.50 -13.27 -8.77
N TRP A 62 12.38 -13.96 -8.06
CA TRP A 62 13.38 -13.32 -7.21
C TRP A 62 14.72 -14.02 -7.24
N ILE A 63 15.76 -13.23 -6.97
CA ILE A 63 17.11 -13.72 -6.73
C ILE A 63 17.67 -13.12 -5.44
N TRP A 64 18.70 -13.76 -4.90
CA TRP A 64 19.50 -13.14 -3.84
C TRP A 64 20.41 -12.06 -4.42
N ALA A 65 20.47 -10.92 -3.76
CA ALA A 65 21.47 -9.89 -4.02
C ALA A 65 22.89 -10.47 -3.93
N LYS A 66 23.78 -10.07 -4.87
CA LYS A 66 25.18 -10.52 -4.91
C LYS A 66 26.18 -9.38 -4.93
N ASN A 67 27.31 -9.60 -4.28
CA ASN A 67 28.51 -8.79 -4.42
C ASN A 67 29.10 -8.92 -5.83
N THR A 68 30.04 -8.04 -6.19
CA THR A 68 30.71 -8.05 -7.50
C THR A 68 31.55 -9.30 -7.75
N ASP A 69 31.99 -9.98 -6.68
CA ASP A 69 32.69 -11.27 -6.73
C ASP A 69 31.73 -12.48 -6.84
N GLY A 70 30.43 -12.24 -6.94
CA GLY A 70 29.39 -13.28 -7.01
C GLY A 70 28.92 -13.86 -5.67
N SER A 71 29.54 -13.48 -4.55
CA SER A 71 29.12 -13.92 -3.21
C SER A 71 27.78 -13.28 -2.80
N TYR A 72 27.01 -13.93 -1.93
CA TYR A 72 25.74 -13.38 -1.45
C TYR A 72 25.96 -12.10 -0.63
N TYR A 73 25.19 -11.06 -0.94
CA TYR A 73 25.23 -9.78 -0.23
C TYR A 73 24.59 -9.94 1.15
N LYS A 74 25.39 -9.68 2.19
CA LYS A 74 24.95 -9.66 3.59
C LYS A 74 24.69 -8.22 3.99
N LEU A 75 23.44 -7.91 4.32
CA LEU A 75 23.02 -6.59 4.78
C LEU A 75 23.18 -6.49 6.30
N PRO A 76 24.10 -5.65 6.83
CA PRO A 76 24.28 -5.51 8.26
C PRO A 76 23.14 -4.69 8.89
N GLY A 77 22.75 -5.02 10.12
CA GLY A 77 21.67 -4.33 10.80
C GLY A 77 21.10 -5.12 11.98
N TYR A 78 19.84 -4.89 12.30
CA TYR A 78 19.14 -5.54 13.41
C TYR A 78 17.65 -5.68 13.12
N TRP A 79 17.04 -6.75 13.65
CA TRP A 79 15.60 -6.97 13.58
C TRP A 79 14.89 -6.25 14.74
N TRP A 80 13.65 -5.79 14.51
CA TRP A 80 12.79 -5.33 15.61
C TRP A 80 12.44 -6.46 16.59
N SER A 81 12.07 -7.63 16.06
CA SER A 81 11.76 -8.82 16.86
C SER A 81 12.19 -10.09 16.13
N SER A 82 13.03 -10.93 16.72
CA SER A 82 13.53 -12.16 16.06
C SER A 82 12.46 -13.26 15.84
N ILE A 83 11.26 -13.10 16.40
CA ILE A 83 10.19 -14.11 16.38
C ILE A 83 8.89 -13.62 15.72
N SER A 84 8.81 -12.33 15.37
CA SER A 84 7.60 -11.78 14.74
C SER A 84 7.55 -12.13 13.26
N PHE A 85 6.41 -12.66 12.80
CA PHE A 85 6.13 -12.81 11.37
C PHE A 85 5.97 -11.45 10.67
N LYS A 86 5.52 -10.42 11.40
CA LYS A 86 5.55 -9.01 10.97
C LYS A 86 6.86 -8.40 11.47
N ASN A 87 7.97 -8.71 10.81
CA ASN A 87 9.27 -8.15 11.19
C ASN A 87 9.70 -7.02 10.26
N MET A 88 10.57 -6.16 10.76
CA MET A 88 11.26 -5.13 9.98
C MET A 88 12.74 -5.15 10.32
N PHE A 89 13.60 -5.10 9.31
CA PHE A 89 15.04 -5.07 9.46
C PHE A 89 15.54 -3.63 9.34
N TYR A 90 16.32 -3.18 10.32
CA TYR A 90 16.86 -1.82 10.39
C TYR A 90 18.34 -1.87 10.04
N THR A 91 18.76 -1.00 9.13
CA THR A 91 20.14 -0.95 8.64
C THR A 91 20.59 0.50 8.50
N ASP A 92 21.89 0.74 8.64
CA ASP A 92 22.48 2.05 8.36
C ASP A 92 22.90 2.18 6.87
N VAL A 93 22.67 1.14 6.05
CA VAL A 93 22.84 1.16 4.59
C VAL A 93 21.68 1.92 3.94
N ALA A 94 21.99 2.81 2.99
CA ALA A 94 20.97 3.59 2.31
C ALA A 94 20.14 2.71 1.37
N ASN A 95 18.82 2.95 1.35
CA ASN A 95 17.88 2.23 0.50
C ASN A 95 18.29 2.21 -0.98
N LYS A 96 18.83 3.33 -1.49
CA LYS A 96 19.35 3.43 -2.86
C LYS A 96 20.52 2.46 -3.16
N ASP A 97 21.38 2.19 -2.18
CA ASP A 97 22.55 1.33 -2.37
C ASP A 97 22.11 -0.14 -2.41
N ILE A 98 21.07 -0.49 -1.65
CA ILE A 98 20.42 -1.81 -1.69
C ILE A 98 19.70 -2.00 -3.03
N LYS A 99 18.98 -0.98 -3.51
CA LYS A 99 18.35 -1.00 -4.83
C LYS A 99 19.37 -1.23 -5.93
N GLN A 100 20.46 -0.45 -5.94
CA GLN A 100 21.54 -0.59 -6.92
C GLN A 100 22.16 -2.00 -6.88
N ARG A 101 22.29 -2.58 -5.67
CA ARG A 101 22.76 -3.96 -5.51
C ARG A 101 21.82 -4.99 -6.14
N CYS A 102 20.51 -4.80 -6.00
CA CYS A 102 19.52 -5.65 -6.65
C CYS A 102 19.51 -5.47 -8.17
N GLU A 103 19.55 -4.23 -8.67
CA GLU A 103 19.65 -3.91 -10.10
C GLU A 103 20.89 -4.56 -10.74
N ALA A 104 22.04 -4.51 -10.07
CA ALA A 104 23.26 -5.17 -10.55
C ALA A 104 23.20 -6.71 -10.51
N SER A 105 22.31 -7.27 -9.68
CA SER A 105 22.13 -8.73 -9.58
C SER A 105 21.15 -9.25 -10.62
N ILE A 106 20.11 -8.46 -10.94
CA ILE A 106 19.05 -8.75 -11.90
C ILE A 106 19.52 -8.19 -13.25
N ASP A 107 20.42 -8.93 -13.91
CA ASP A 107 20.95 -8.59 -15.24
C ASP A 107 19.86 -8.70 -16.32
N THR A 108 18.95 -7.73 -16.34
CA THR A 108 17.87 -7.67 -17.32
C THR A 108 17.90 -6.32 -18.02
N ASN A 109 17.91 -6.34 -19.35
CA ASN A 109 17.63 -5.15 -20.17
C ASN A 109 16.15 -4.74 -20.10
N ASN A 110 15.39 -5.24 -19.12
CA ASN A 110 13.96 -5.03 -18.96
C ASN A 110 13.69 -3.74 -18.18
N LYS A 111 13.22 -2.71 -18.88
CA LYS A 111 12.85 -1.42 -18.27
C LYS A 111 11.63 -1.49 -17.36
N ASN A 112 10.82 -2.54 -17.49
CA ASN A 112 9.63 -2.80 -16.69
C ASN A 112 9.86 -3.91 -15.66
N ALA A 113 11.13 -4.15 -15.28
CA ALA A 113 11.49 -5.13 -14.26
C ALA A 113 10.89 -4.82 -12.88
N ASP A 114 10.47 -3.57 -12.63
CA ASP A 114 9.78 -3.13 -11.40
C ASP A 114 10.43 -3.69 -10.13
N ILE A 115 11.75 -3.53 -10.02
CA ILE A 115 12.55 -4.21 -8.99
C ILE A 115 12.16 -3.73 -7.60
N THR A 116 11.79 -4.68 -6.73
CA THR A 116 11.56 -4.46 -5.29
C THR A 116 12.46 -5.37 -4.46
N PHE A 117 12.69 -5.03 -3.19
CA PHE A 117 13.64 -5.78 -2.37
C PHE A 117 13.27 -5.82 -0.90
N TYR A 118 13.61 -6.94 -0.26
CA TYR A 118 13.22 -7.25 1.11
C TYR A 118 14.33 -8.00 1.86
N ALA A 119 14.34 -7.86 3.18
CA ALA A 119 15.18 -8.68 4.06
C ALA A 119 14.61 -10.09 4.18
N SER A 120 15.47 -11.10 4.12
CA SER A 120 15.10 -12.50 4.19
C SER A 120 16.31 -13.35 4.54
N ASP A 121 16.23 -14.20 5.56
CA ASP A 121 17.37 -15.04 5.96
C ASP A 121 17.43 -16.36 5.20
N ILE A 122 16.27 -16.92 4.85
CA ILE A 122 16.14 -18.16 4.08
C ILE A 122 15.09 -18.01 2.98
N LYS A 123 15.03 -18.98 2.05
CA LYS A 123 14.11 -18.93 0.90
C LYS A 123 12.65 -18.81 1.35
N SER A 124 12.27 -19.56 2.37
CA SER A 124 10.90 -19.63 2.93
C SER A 124 10.54 -18.46 3.84
N SER A 125 11.46 -17.57 4.18
CA SER A 125 11.10 -16.36 4.93
C SER A 125 10.24 -15.44 4.08
N TYR A 126 9.29 -14.77 4.75
CA TYR A 126 8.50 -13.71 4.16
C TYR A 126 9.37 -12.55 3.68
N SER A 127 8.80 -11.72 2.82
CA SER A 127 9.42 -10.47 2.36
C SER A 127 9.31 -9.42 3.47
N HIS A 128 10.37 -9.24 4.26
CA HIS A 128 10.39 -8.26 5.35
C HIS A 128 10.92 -6.90 4.89
N THR A 129 10.24 -5.82 5.28
CA THR A 129 10.66 -4.45 4.98
C THR A 129 12.05 -4.15 5.54
N ILE A 130 12.88 -3.46 4.74
CA ILE A 130 14.18 -2.94 5.18
C ILE A 130 14.06 -1.44 5.44
N TRP A 131 14.16 -1.05 6.72
CA TRP A 131 14.22 0.34 7.16
C TRP A 131 15.66 0.85 7.17
N SER A 132 15.93 1.92 6.42
CA SER A 132 17.22 2.62 6.48
C SER A 132 17.14 3.66 7.60
N ASN A 133 17.96 3.50 8.63
CA ASN A 133 18.06 4.43 9.74
C ASN A 133 18.47 5.82 9.26
N ASP A 134 18.00 6.83 9.97
CA ASP A 134 18.35 8.21 9.67
C ASP A 134 19.80 8.49 10.08
N LYS A 135 20.49 9.27 9.25
CA LYS A 135 21.79 9.83 9.63
C LYS A 135 21.59 10.98 10.60
N ILE A 136 22.53 11.16 11.52
CA ILE A 136 22.58 12.36 12.38
C ILE A 136 22.83 13.57 11.46
N THR A 137 21.76 14.25 11.08
CA THR A 137 21.82 15.44 10.22
C THR A 137 20.83 16.48 10.74
N HIS A 138 21.21 17.76 10.64
CA HIS A 138 20.36 18.89 11.04
C HIS A 138 19.44 19.38 9.92
N SER A 139 19.15 18.53 8.92
CA SER A 139 18.27 18.89 7.82
C SER A 139 16.81 18.69 8.22
N ASN A 140 15.96 19.67 7.92
CA ASN A 140 14.50 19.56 8.02
C ASN A 140 13.86 19.08 6.70
N ALA A 141 14.66 18.58 5.76
CA ALA A 141 14.16 18.06 4.49
C ALA A 141 13.47 16.70 4.67
N ILE A 142 12.41 16.49 3.89
CA ILE A 142 11.75 15.18 3.82
C ILE A 142 12.76 14.13 3.33
N ASN A 143 12.89 13.03 4.07
CA ASN A 143 13.86 11.98 3.79
C ASN A 143 13.24 10.58 3.62
N LYS A 144 11.92 10.45 3.82
CA LYS A 144 11.15 9.21 3.57
C LYS A 144 9.66 9.49 3.38
N ILE A 145 8.99 8.54 2.73
CA ILE A 145 7.53 8.50 2.62
C ILE A 145 7.00 7.34 3.48
N VAL A 146 5.97 7.60 4.28
CA VAL A 146 5.23 6.56 5.01
C VAL A 146 3.79 6.57 4.54
N ALA A 147 3.30 5.44 4.02
CA ALA A 147 1.96 5.34 3.46
C ALA A 147 1.00 4.61 4.39
N PHE A 148 -0.17 5.21 4.60
CA PHE A 148 -1.32 4.61 5.28
C PHE A 148 -2.52 4.57 4.34
N GLY A 149 -3.31 3.51 4.46
CA GLY A 149 -4.50 3.38 3.63
C GLY A 149 -4.94 1.96 3.38
N ASP A 150 -5.49 1.74 2.20
CA ASP A 150 -6.05 0.45 1.80
C ASP A 150 -5.33 -0.18 0.60
N SER A 151 -6.06 -1.01 -0.15
CA SER A 151 -5.61 -1.66 -1.37
C SER A 151 -5.05 -0.74 -2.46
N LEU A 152 -5.43 0.53 -2.52
CA LEU A 152 -4.86 1.48 -3.50
C LEU A 152 -3.40 1.85 -3.20
N SER A 153 -2.93 1.55 -1.99
CA SER A 153 -1.58 1.88 -1.53
C SER A 153 -0.81 0.68 -0.97
N ASP A 154 -1.47 -0.46 -0.69
CA ASP A 154 -0.82 -1.66 -0.17
C ASP A 154 0.15 -2.28 -1.18
N THR A 155 1.40 -2.46 -0.75
CA THR A 155 2.50 -3.03 -1.52
C THR A 155 2.87 -4.46 -1.11
N GLY A 156 2.10 -5.09 -0.21
CA GLY A 156 2.30 -6.49 0.16
C GLY A 156 2.01 -6.86 1.62
N ASN A 157 1.44 -5.97 2.43
CA ASN A 157 1.06 -6.28 3.82
C ASN A 157 -0.03 -7.36 3.86
N THR A 158 -1.10 -7.19 3.06
CA THR A 158 -2.13 -8.22 2.92
C THR A 158 -1.57 -9.50 2.28
N PHE A 159 -0.64 -9.36 1.33
CA PHE A 159 0.00 -10.49 0.67
C PHE A 159 0.83 -11.35 1.63
N ASN A 160 1.70 -10.75 2.43
CA ASN A 160 2.41 -11.45 3.50
C ASN A 160 1.43 -12.03 4.54
N GLY A 161 0.41 -11.27 4.95
CA GLY A 161 -0.61 -11.72 5.90
C GLY A 161 -1.45 -12.92 5.42
N SER A 162 -1.57 -13.08 4.10
CA SER A 162 -2.27 -14.19 3.45
C SER A 162 -1.37 -15.36 3.08
N GLN A 163 -0.10 -15.35 3.49
CA GLN A 163 0.91 -16.33 3.09
C GLN A 163 1.13 -16.39 1.57
N TRP A 164 1.13 -15.21 0.92
CA TRP A 164 1.32 -15.03 -0.53
C TRP A 164 0.19 -15.60 -1.40
N LEU A 165 -1.00 -15.79 -0.83
CA LEU A 165 -2.16 -16.32 -1.56
C LEU A 165 -3.09 -15.23 -2.10
N PHE A 166 -3.09 -14.03 -1.50
CA PHE A 166 -4.02 -12.97 -1.82
C PHE A 166 -3.34 -11.58 -1.84
N PRO A 167 -3.44 -10.82 -2.96
CA PRO A 167 -3.98 -11.24 -4.24
C PRO A 167 -3.07 -12.26 -4.96
N ASN A 168 -3.63 -13.06 -5.87
CA ASN A 168 -2.93 -14.13 -6.59
C ASN A 168 -1.79 -13.54 -7.45
N SER A 169 -0.56 -13.95 -7.19
CA SER A 169 0.65 -13.38 -7.80
C SER A 169 0.80 -13.62 -9.30
N ASN A 170 -0.02 -14.47 -9.91
CA ASN A 170 -0.01 -14.69 -11.36
C ASN A 170 -0.88 -13.67 -12.13
N SER A 171 -1.79 -12.99 -11.44
CA SER A 171 -2.66 -11.95 -12.03
C SER A 171 -2.53 -10.60 -11.33
N TRP A 172 -1.78 -10.52 -10.24
CA TRP A 172 -1.56 -9.31 -9.47
C TRP A 172 -0.08 -9.21 -9.13
N PHE A 173 0.48 -8.02 -9.29
CA PHE A 173 1.93 -7.83 -9.19
C PHE A 173 2.40 -7.94 -7.73
N LEU A 174 2.99 -9.06 -7.35
CA LEU A 174 3.64 -9.29 -6.05
C LEU A 174 2.90 -8.64 -4.85
N GLY A 175 1.62 -8.97 -4.67
CA GLY A 175 0.82 -8.47 -3.55
C GLY A 175 0.18 -7.09 -3.73
N HIS A 176 0.48 -6.38 -4.81
CA HIS A 176 -0.19 -5.13 -5.17
C HIS A 176 -1.56 -5.42 -5.76
N PHE A 177 -2.55 -4.58 -5.45
CA PHE A 177 -3.85 -4.62 -6.12
C PHE A 177 -3.79 -3.89 -7.46
N SER A 178 -2.79 -4.21 -8.27
CA SER A 178 -2.63 -3.74 -9.65
C SER A 178 -1.75 -4.72 -10.45
N ASN A 179 -1.50 -4.42 -11.72
CA ASN A 179 -0.57 -5.16 -12.58
C ASN A 179 0.88 -4.66 -12.50
N GLY A 180 1.20 -3.77 -11.56
CA GLY A 180 2.52 -3.18 -11.33
C GLY A 180 2.53 -2.32 -10.07
N LEU A 181 3.46 -1.37 -10.02
CA LEU A 181 3.62 -0.44 -8.90
C LEU A 181 2.37 0.43 -8.65
N VAL A 182 2.16 0.81 -7.39
CA VAL A 182 1.11 1.76 -7.00
C VAL A 182 1.62 3.20 -6.97
N TRP A 183 0.69 4.15 -6.83
CA TRP A 183 0.99 5.59 -6.94
C TRP A 183 2.02 6.10 -5.90
N THR A 184 2.04 5.50 -4.71
CA THR A 184 2.99 5.83 -3.64
C THR A 184 4.42 5.44 -4.02
N GLU A 185 4.61 4.30 -4.70
CA GLU A 185 5.91 3.85 -5.19
C GLU A 185 6.41 4.72 -6.35
N TYR A 186 5.53 5.10 -7.29
CA TYR A 186 5.89 6.06 -8.34
C TYR A 186 6.28 7.43 -7.76
N LEU A 187 5.56 7.92 -6.75
CA LEU A 187 5.90 9.16 -6.04
C LEU A 187 7.28 9.05 -5.35
N ALA A 188 7.52 7.95 -4.63
CA ALA A 188 8.78 7.70 -3.93
C ALA A 188 9.96 7.62 -4.90
N ASN A 189 9.81 6.88 -6.00
CA ASN A 189 10.80 6.77 -7.06
C ASN A 189 11.13 8.14 -7.68
N ALA A 190 10.12 8.95 -8.00
CA ALA A 190 10.31 10.27 -8.60
C ALA A 190 10.99 11.28 -7.66
N LYS A 191 10.83 11.11 -6.34
CA LYS A 191 11.47 11.94 -5.32
C LYS A 191 12.79 11.35 -4.80
N HIS A 192 13.19 10.17 -5.28
CA HIS A 192 14.34 9.41 -4.79
C HIS A 192 14.30 9.17 -3.27
N LEU A 193 13.12 8.90 -2.73
CA LEU A 193 12.88 8.65 -1.32
C LEU A 193 12.53 7.18 -1.07
N PRO A 194 12.94 6.60 0.07
CA PRO A 194 12.41 5.30 0.48
C PRO A 194 10.91 5.42 0.82
N LEU A 195 10.15 4.39 0.48
CA LEU A 195 8.75 4.21 0.86
C LEU A 195 8.64 3.12 1.92
N TYR A 196 7.91 3.40 3.00
CA TYR A 196 7.51 2.40 3.98
C TYR A 196 5.99 2.34 4.06
N ASN A 197 5.44 1.17 3.72
CA ASN A 197 4.00 1.01 3.57
C ASN A 197 3.36 0.33 4.80
N TRP A 198 2.40 1.01 5.41
CA TRP A 198 1.50 0.48 6.43
C TRP A 198 0.07 0.27 5.93
N ALA A 199 -0.24 0.64 4.67
CA ALA A 199 -1.54 0.37 4.07
C ALA A 199 -1.80 -1.15 3.99
N VAL A 200 -3.06 -1.55 4.17
CA VAL A 200 -3.48 -2.95 4.15
C VAL A 200 -4.65 -3.12 3.18
N GLY A 201 -4.50 -4.01 2.20
CA GLY A 201 -5.52 -4.30 1.21
C GLY A 201 -6.84 -4.74 1.83
N GLY A 202 -7.90 -3.97 1.59
CA GLY A 202 -9.21 -4.18 2.21
C GLY A 202 -9.34 -3.60 3.62
N ALA A 203 -8.42 -2.75 4.08
CA ALA A 203 -8.61 -2.04 5.34
C ALA A 203 -9.99 -1.35 5.39
N ALA A 204 -10.58 -1.32 6.58
CA ALA A 204 -11.73 -0.49 6.94
C ALA A 204 -11.27 0.60 7.93
N GLY A 205 -12.17 1.49 8.34
CA GLY A 205 -11.90 2.31 9.53
C GLY A 205 -11.73 1.46 10.82
N VAL A 206 -12.13 0.19 10.77
CA VAL A 206 -12.03 -0.83 11.83
C VAL A 206 -11.28 -2.08 11.33
N ASN A 207 -10.90 -2.97 12.24
CA ASN A 207 -10.41 -4.29 11.85
C ASN A 207 -11.54 -5.14 11.27
N GLU A 208 -11.29 -5.77 10.14
CA GLU A 208 -12.25 -6.67 9.48
C GLU A 208 -11.61 -8.05 9.26
N TYR A 209 -12.42 -9.10 9.36
CA TYR A 209 -12.00 -10.51 9.19
C TYR A 209 -10.81 -10.97 10.06
N SER A 210 -10.51 -10.28 11.16
CA SER A 210 -9.38 -10.52 12.08
C SER A 210 -7.96 -10.42 11.47
N ILE A 211 -7.85 -10.34 10.14
CA ILE A 211 -6.59 -10.23 9.40
C ILE A 211 -6.41 -8.82 8.79
N LEU A 212 -7.49 -8.08 8.56
CA LEU A 212 -7.42 -6.74 7.97
C LEU A 212 -7.23 -5.74 9.10
N THR A 213 -6.09 -5.06 9.05
CA THR A 213 -5.72 -4.02 10.00
C THR A 213 -6.34 -2.70 9.55
N GLY A 214 -7.30 -2.22 10.33
CA GLY A 214 -7.93 -0.92 10.09
C GLY A 214 -6.96 0.24 10.31
N ILE A 215 -7.34 1.43 9.85
CA ILE A 215 -6.44 2.60 9.86
C ILE A 215 -5.86 2.94 11.24
N TYR A 216 -6.64 2.72 12.30
CA TYR A 216 -6.22 2.92 13.68
C TYR A 216 -5.00 2.06 14.04
N ASP A 217 -5.05 0.78 13.70
CA ASP A 217 -3.99 -0.17 14.04
C ASP A 217 -2.76 -0.01 13.13
N GLN A 218 -2.94 0.48 11.90
CA GLN A 218 -1.83 0.85 11.04
C GLN A 218 -0.96 1.94 11.70
N ILE A 219 -1.58 3.02 12.21
CA ILE A 219 -0.86 4.11 12.87
C ILE A 219 -0.26 3.65 14.21
N SER A 220 -0.98 2.82 14.96
CA SER A 220 -0.50 2.26 16.24
C SER A 220 0.70 1.34 16.05
N SER A 221 0.66 0.51 15.00
CA SER A 221 1.77 -0.33 14.56
C SER A 221 2.98 0.55 14.19
N PHE A 222 2.80 1.55 13.32
CA PHE A 222 3.86 2.47 12.94
C PHE A 222 4.54 3.14 14.16
N ASN A 223 3.74 3.65 15.11
CA ASN A 223 4.25 4.23 16.36
C ASN A 223 5.11 3.25 17.17
N THR A 224 4.86 1.95 17.04
CA THR A 224 5.66 0.92 17.69
C THR A 224 6.99 0.69 16.97
N TYR A 225 6.99 0.53 15.64
CA TYR A 225 8.21 0.29 14.86
C TYR A 225 9.14 1.50 14.83
N MET A 226 8.60 2.72 14.72
CA MET A 226 9.43 3.93 14.63
C MET A 226 10.33 4.15 15.85
N LYS A 227 9.97 3.60 17.02
CA LYS A 227 10.77 3.67 18.26
C LYS A 227 12.08 2.87 18.18
N SER A 228 12.20 1.95 17.23
CA SER A 228 13.42 1.17 17.00
C SER A 228 14.32 1.74 15.90
N ALA A 229 13.86 2.77 15.20
CA ALA A 229 14.68 3.49 14.23
C ALA A 229 15.66 4.43 14.95
N LYS A 230 16.93 4.42 14.51
CA LYS A 230 17.93 5.37 15.02
C LYS A 230 17.74 6.74 14.38
N ASN A 231 17.93 7.78 15.18
CA ASN A 231 17.92 9.20 14.78
C ASN A 231 16.63 9.63 14.04
N TYR A 232 15.53 8.90 14.24
CA TYR A 232 14.30 9.14 13.51
C TYR A 232 13.72 10.51 13.87
N ASN A 233 13.54 11.36 12.85
CA ASN A 233 12.82 12.61 12.99
C ASN A 233 11.50 12.52 12.22
N ILE A 234 10.39 12.43 12.96
CA ILE A 234 9.04 12.35 12.37
C ILE A 234 8.68 13.59 11.52
N GLY A 235 9.25 14.75 11.84
CA GLY A 235 9.08 15.98 11.07
C GLY A 235 9.67 15.90 9.65
N ASN A 236 10.59 14.96 9.40
CA ASN A 236 11.21 14.73 8.09
C ASN A 236 10.51 13.63 7.27
N THR A 237 9.32 13.19 7.70
CA THR A 237 8.53 12.18 6.99
C THR A 237 7.38 12.86 6.23
N LEU A 238 7.20 12.46 4.97
CA LEU A 238 5.95 12.72 4.23
C LEU A 238 5.00 11.54 4.47
N PHE A 239 3.90 11.80 5.17
CA PHE A 239 2.85 10.82 5.34
C PHE A 239 1.85 10.90 4.21
N THR A 240 1.44 9.76 3.64
CA THR A 240 0.27 9.70 2.76
C THR A 240 -0.89 9.03 3.47
N LEU A 241 -2.10 9.55 3.29
CA LEU A 241 -3.31 8.97 3.84
C LEU A 241 -4.42 8.97 2.79
N GLU A 242 -4.84 7.77 2.41
CA GLU A 242 -5.99 7.52 1.55
C GLU A 242 -6.77 6.35 2.14
N PHE A 243 -8.04 6.56 2.49
CA PHE A 243 -8.84 5.52 3.14
C PHE A 243 -10.34 5.80 3.03
N GLY A 244 -11.16 4.74 2.88
CA GLY A 244 -12.62 4.79 3.04
C GLY A 244 -13.42 4.23 1.86
N LEU A 245 -12.79 3.91 0.72
CA LEU A 245 -13.48 3.28 -0.40
C LEU A 245 -14.05 1.91 -0.02
N ASN A 246 -13.26 1.10 0.67
CA ASN A 246 -13.67 -0.23 1.12
C ASN A 246 -14.86 -0.17 2.10
N ASP A 247 -14.91 0.82 3.00
CA ASP A 247 -16.03 1.05 3.91
C ASP A 247 -17.37 1.22 3.18
N PHE A 248 -17.37 2.03 2.11
CA PHE A 248 -18.58 2.31 1.32
C PHE A 248 -18.93 1.18 0.36
N MET A 249 -17.94 0.58 -0.30
CA MET A 249 -18.17 -0.41 -1.36
C MET A 249 -18.50 -1.81 -0.81
N ASN A 250 -17.80 -2.22 0.26
CA ASN A 250 -17.72 -3.61 0.69
C ASN A 250 -18.32 -3.84 2.09
N TYR A 251 -18.20 -2.86 3.00
CA TYR A 251 -18.58 -3.05 4.40
C TYR A 251 -19.90 -2.38 4.80
N GLY A 252 -20.52 -1.63 3.89
CA GLY A 252 -21.82 -0.98 4.14
C GLY A 252 -21.79 0.04 5.27
N ARG A 253 -20.61 0.60 5.56
CA ARG A 253 -20.45 1.62 6.61
C ARG A 253 -20.94 2.96 6.11
N ASN A 254 -21.47 3.76 7.03
CA ASN A 254 -22.01 5.08 6.69
C ASN A 254 -20.94 6.18 6.80
N VAL A 255 -21.21 7.33 6.18
CA VAL A 255 -20.25 8.44 6.13
C VAL A 255 -19.88 8.93 7.54
N THR A 256 -20.80 8.95 8.50
CA THR A 256 -20.52 9.40 9.87
C THR A 256 -19.46 8.54 10.55
N GLN A 257 -19.56 7.22 10.40
CA GLN A 257 -18.60 6.27 10.94
C GLN A 257 -17.21 6.48 10.32
N VAL A 258 -17.13 6.57 8.99
CA VAL A 258 -15.86 6.74 8.29
C VAL A 258 -15.23 8.11 8.60
N LYS A 259 -16.04 9.17 8.75
CA LYS A 259 -15.57 10.49 9.22
C LYS A 259 -14.92 10.42 10.60
N SER A 260 -15.53 9.69 11.54
CA SER A 260 -14.98 9.50 12.88
C SER A 260 -13.62 8.81 12.84
N ASP A 261 -13.50 7.74 12.06
CA ASP A 261 -12.26 6.96 11.95
C ASP A 261 -11.16 7.78 11.28
N TYR A 262 -11.49 8.52 10.21
CA TYR A 262 -10.55 9.39 9.51
C TYR A 262 -10.09 10.57 10.37
N SER A 263 -10.99 11.19 11.13
CA SER A 263 -10.63 12.25 12.09
C SER A 263 -9.69 11.72 13.15
N THR A 264 -10.00 10.55 13.72
CA THR A 264 -9.16 9.88 14.72
C THR A 264 -7.77 9.55 14.17
N ALA A 265 -7.69 9.07 12.93
CA ALA A 265 -6.42 8.79 12.26
C ALA A 265 -5.55 10.06 12.16
N LEU A 266 -6.12 11.18 11.70
CA LEU A 266 -5.38 12.44 11.60
C LEU A 266 -4.96 13.01 12.96
N ILE A 267 -5.84 12.90 13.98
CA ILE A 267 -5.51 13.32 15.35
C ILE A 267 -4.29 12.53 15.83
N ARG A 268 -4.34 11.19 15.77
CA ARG A 268 -3.24 10.34 16.22
C ARG A 268 -1.94 10.63 15.47
N LEU A 269 -2.02 10.80 14.15
CA LEU A 269 -0.84 11.05 13.32
C LEU A 269 -0.18 12.39 13.69
N THR A 270 -0.98 13.42 13.94
CA THR A 270 -0.46 14.74 14.35
C THR A 270 -0.01 14.76 15.81
N ASP A 271 -0.65 14.01 16.71
CA ASP A 271 -0.27 13.86 18.12
C ASP A 271 1.11 13.21 18.28
N VAL A 272 1.45 12.23 17.43
CA VAL A 272 2.80 11.63 17.42
C VAL A 272 3.85 12.52 16.74
N GLY A 273 3.45 13.68 16.20
CA GLY A 273 4.34 14.72 15.71
C GLY A 273 4.44 14.85 14.18
N ALA A 274 3.58 14.18 13.39
CA ALA A 274 3.60 14.31 11.93
C ALA A 274 3.39 15.77 11.50
N LYS A 275 4.25 16.25 10.58
CA LYS A 275 4.21 17.64 10.08
C LYS A 275 3.91 17.76 8.59
N ASN A 276 4.20 16.75 7.77
CA ASN A 276 3.95 16.77 6.34
C ASN A 276 3.00 15.64 5.98
N ILE A 277 1.79 15.98 5.53
CA ILE A 277 0.76 15.00 5.22
C ILE A 277 0.16 15.30 3.84
N LEU A 278 0.14 14.29 2.98
CA LEU A 278 -0.57 14.30 1.71
C LEU A 278 -1.88 13.54 1.89
N LEU A 279 -2.98 14.25 1.69
CA LEU A 279 -4.34 13.70 1.70
C LEU A 279 -4.85 13.59 0.27
N MET A 280 -5.64 12.55 -0.01
CA MET A 280 -6.33 12.39 -1.28
C MET A 280 -7.84 12.35 -1.04
N THR A 281 -8.61 13.08 -1.85
CA THR A 281 -10.04 12.76 -2.01
C THR A 281 -10.18 11.38 -2.64
N LEU A 282 -11.23 10.64 -2.33
CA LEU A 282 -11.49 9.33 -2.92
C LEU A 282 -11.98 9.47 -4.38
N PRO A 283 -11.50 8.65 -5.34
CA PRO A 283 -12.09 8.55 -6.67
C PRO A 283 -13.54 8.06 -6.61
N ASP A 284 -14.36 8.38 -7.62
CA ASP A 284 -15.72 7.84 -7.70
C ASP A 284 -15.71 6.37 -8.10
N ALA A 285 -15.48 5.49 -7.13
CA ALA A 285 -15.41 4.06 -7.36
C ALA A 285 -16.73 3.47 -7.89
N SER A 286 -17.86 4.20 -7.81
CA SER A 286 -19.13 3.77 -8.43
C SER A 286 -19.03 3.62 -9.95
N LYS A 287 -17.98 4.15 -10.59
CA LYS A 287 -17.68 4.01 -12.01
C LYS A 287 -16.86 2.76 -12.37
N ALA A 288 -16.35 2.03 -11.37
CA ALA A 288 -15.58 0.82 -11.61
C ALA A 288 -16.44 -0.30 -12.21
N PRO A 289 -15.88 -1.19 -13.06
CA PRO A 289 -16.64 -2.24 -13.73
C PRO A 289 -17.48 -3.13 -12.81
N GLN A 290 -17.10 -3.31 -11.54
CA GLN A 290 -17.85 -4.09 -10.55
C GLN A 290 -19.30 -3.61 -10.37
N PHE A 291 -19.55 -2.32 -10.61
CA PHE A 291 -20.87 -1.72 -10.42
C PHE A 291 -21.83 -2.02 -11.56
N LYS A 292 -21.36 -2.63 -12.67
CA LYS A 292 -22.23 -3.26 -13.68
C LYS A 292 -23.06 -4.41 -13.09
N TYR A 293 -22.60 -5.00 -12.00
CA TYR A 293 -23.26 -6.11 -11.29
C TYR A 293 -23.98 -5.65 -10.01
N SER A 294 -24.21 -4.34 -9.86
CA SER A 294 -24.89 -3.74 -8.70
C SER A 294 -26.20 -3.08 -9.10
N SER A 295 -27.11 -2.89 -8.14
CA SER A 295 -28.35 -2.12 -8.39
C SER A 295 -28.06 -0.62 -8.55
N ALA A 296 -28.92 0.07 -9.29
CA ALA A 296 -28.79 1.52 -9.50
C ALA A 296 -28.82 2.30 -8.17
N GLU A 297 -29.59 1.83 -7.19
CA GLU A 297 -29.67 2.41 -5.85
C GLU A 297 -28.34 2.30 -5.12
N LYS A 298 -27.65 1.14 -5.22
CA LYS A 298 -26.33 0.95 -4.62
C LYS A 298 -25.29 1.86 -5.28
N VAL A 299 -25.30 1.96 -6.61
CA VAL A 299 -24.40 2.86 -7.36
C VAL A 299 -24.58 4.31 -6.90
N ALA A 300 -25.83 4.79 -6.86
CA ALA A 300 -26.15 6.15 -6.44
C ALA A 300 -25.78 6.41 -4.97
N LEU A 301 -26.02 5.44 -4.09
CA LEU A 301 -25.65 5.54 -2.68
C LEU A 301 -24.15 5.69 -2.51
N VAL A 302 -23.33 4.83 -3.13
CA VAL A 302 -21.88 4.87 -3.01
C VAL A 302 -21.32 6.19 -3.56
N SER A 303 -21.74 6.64 -4.75
CA SER A 303 -21.29 7.92 -5.31
C SER A 303 -21.66 9.10 -4.39
N LYS A 304 -22.86 9.09 -3.79
CA LYS A 304 -23.28 10.10 -2.81
C LYS A 304 -22.39 10.09 -1.56
N GLN A 305 -22.10 8.92 -1.00
CA GLN A 305 -21.26 8.78 0.19
C GLN A 305 -19.84 9.28 -0.08
N ILE A 306 -19.25 8.91 -1.23
CA ILE A 306 -17.92 9.38 -1.67
C ILE A 306 -17.90 10.91 -1.77
N LYS A 307 -18.88 11.54 -2.40
CA LYS A 307 -18.96 13.02 -2.51
C LYS A 307 -19.04 13.69 -1.14
N GLN A 308 -19.87 13.16 -0.24
CA GLN A 308 -20.00 13.69 1.13
C GLN A 308 -18.72 13.53 1.94
N PHE A 309 -18.02 12.41 1.78
CA PHE A 309 -16.76 12.16 2.46
C PHE A 309 -15.62 13.03 1.89
N ASN A 310 -15.58 13.22 0.57
CA ASN A 310 -14.60 14.11 -0.09
C ASN A 310 -14.73 15.57 0.36
N ALA A 311 -15.94 16.07 0.58
CA ALA A 311 -16.15 17.38 1.19
C ALA A 311 -15.52 17.47 2.58
N PHE A 312 -15.66 16.41 3.39
CA PHE A 312 -15.04 16.35 4.72
C PHE A 312 -13.51 16.23 4.68
N ILE A 313 -12.93 15.46 3.74
CA ILE A 313 -11.47 15.42 3.56
C ILE A 313 -10.94 16.83 3.27
N LYS A 314 -11.65 17.62 2.44
CA LYS A 314 -11.31 19.02 2.14
C LYS A 314 -11.35 19.90 3.40
N GLU A 315 -12.37 19.72 4.24
CA GLU A 315 -12.48 20.42 5.53
C GLU A 315 -11.33 20.06 6.49
N GLN A 316 -11.00 18.77 6.63
CA GLN A 316 -9.88 18.31 7.45
C GLN A 316 -8.55 18.87 6.96
N ALA A 317 -8.33 18.88 5.64
CA ALA A 317 -7.12 19.45 5.05
C ALA A 317 -6.96 20.94 5.39
N ALA A 318 -8.04 21.72 5.28
CA ALA A 318 -8.04 23.14 5.64
C ALA A 318 -7.79 23.36 7.14
N TYR A 319 -8.43 22.55 7.99
CA TYR A 319 -8.28 22.63 9.45
C TYR A 319 -6.83 22.38 9.90
N TYR A 320 -6.19 21.30 9.43
CA TYR A 320 -4.81 21.00 9.82
C TYR A 320 -3.80 21.97 9.21
N LYS A 321 -4.07 22.50 8.01
CA LYS A 321 -3.27 23.59 7.43
C LYS A 321 -3.32 24.85 8.30
N ALA A 322 -4.50 25.23 8.80
CA ALA A 322 -4.65 26.36 9.72
C ALA A 322 -3.93 26.15 11.07
N LYS A 323 -3.70 24.89 11.48
CA LYS A 323 -2.88 24.53 12.65
C LYS A 323 -1.37 24.48 12.39
N GLY A 324 -0.92 24.87 11.18
CA GLY A 324 0.49 24.88 10.81
C GLY A 324 1.06 23.52 10.40
N ILE A 325 0.21 22.52 10.12
CA ILE A 325 0.64 21.27 9.48
C ILE A 325 0.78 21.51 7.98
N ASN A 326 1.87 21.03 7.39
CA ASN A 326 2.07 21.06 5.95
C ASN A 326 1.17 20.03 5.26
N ILE A 327 -0.01 20.48 4.81
CA ILE A 327 -0.99 19.64 4.11
C ILE A 327 -0.96 19.89 2.60
N THR A 328 -0.69 18.83 1.84
CA THR A 328 -0.99 18.75 0.41
C THR A 328 -2.29 17.98 0.23
N LEU A 329 -3.29 18.60 -0.41
CA LEU A 329 -4.52 17.92 -0.78
C LEU A 329 -4.55 17.67 -2.28
N VAL A 330 -4.77 16.41 -2.67
CA VAL A 330 -4.88 15.97 -4.06
C VAL A 330 -6.35 15.64 -4.37
N ASP A 331 -6.90 16.25 -5.42
CA ASP A 331 -8.28 15.99 -5.87
C ASP A 331 -8.32 14.78 -6.82
N ALA A 332 -8.09 13.58 -6.26
CA ALA A 332 -8.16 12.33 -7.02
C ALA A 332 -9.56 12.06 -7.60
N TYR A 333 -10.62 12.59 -6.97
CA TYR A 333 -11.98 12.54 -7.51
C TYR A 333 -12.03 13.20 -8.88
N LYS A 334 -11.59 14.45 -8.98
CA LYS A 334 -11.57 15.20 -10.25
C LYS A 334 -10.67 14.54 -11.29
N MET A 335 -9.50 14.03 -10.88
CA MET A 335 -8.60 13.31 -11.81
C MET A 335 -9.29 12.07 -12.40
N PHE A 336 -9.94 11.29 -11.55
CA PHE A 336 -10.63 10.07 -11.97
C PHE A 336 -11.88 10.36 -12.81
N GLU A 337 -12.66 11.39 -12.46
CA GLU A 337 -13.79 11.86 -13.27
C GLU A 337 -13.32 12.23 -14.69
N ASN A 338 -12.26 13.02 -14.79
CA ASN A 338 -11.70 13.46 -16.06
C ASN A 338 -11.27 12.27 -16.94
N VAL A 339 -10.52 11.33 -16.37
CA VAL A 339 -10.02 10.16 -17.09
C VAL A 339 -11.16 9.23 -17.50
N THR A 340 -12.10 8.94 -16.62
CA THR A 340 -13.22 8.03 -16.93
C THR A 340 -14.22 8.62 -17.93
N SER A 341 -14.37 9.95 -17.98
CA SER A 341 -15.24 10.61 -18.94
C SER A 341 -14.61 10.82 -20.32
N ASN A 342 -13.28 10.94 -20.43
CA ASN A 342 -12.58 11.11 -21.71
C ASN A 342 -11.19 10.45 -21.67
N PRO A 343 -11.12 9.11 -21.66
CA PRO A 343 -9.87 8.39 -21.44
C PRO A 343 -8.81 8.67 -22.51
N GLN A 344 -9.22 8.88 -23.76
CA GLN A 344 -8.33 9.11 -24.90
C GLN A 344 -7.48 10.37 -24.71
N LYS A 345 -8.04 11.42 -24.10
CA LYS A 345 -7.30 12.65 -23.77
C LYS A 345 -6.14 12.40 -22.82
N TYR A 346 -6.21 11.35 -22.01
CA TYR A 346 -5.22 11.02 -20.99
C TYR A 346 -4.39 9.78 -21.35
N GLY A 347 -4.45 9.32 -22.60
CA GLY A 347 -3.63 8.21 -23.10
C GLY A 347 -4.21 6.81 -22.87
N PHE A 348 -5.42 6.72 -22.32
CA PHE A 348 -6.18 5.47 -22.15
C PHE A 348 -7.19 5.30 -23.28
N ILE A 349 -7.57 4.06 -23.60
CA ILE A 349 -8.64 3.77 -24.57
C ILE A 349 -9.89 3.24 -23.88
N ASN A 350 -9.74 2.59 -22.73
CA ASN A 350 -10.83 1.97 -22.00
C ASN A 350 -10.84 2.40 -20.53
N ALA A 351 -11.99 2.93 -20.08
CA ALA A 351 -12.25 3.31 -18.70
C ALA A 351 -13.60 2.79 -18.18
N LYS A 352 -14.11 1.71 -18.77
CA LYS A 352 -15.43 1.13 -18.42
C LYS A 352 -15.37 -0.37 -18.17
N ASP A 353 -14.37 -1.04 -18.73
CA ASP A 353 -14.21 -2.49 -18.67
C ASP A 353 -12.93 -2.84 -17.92
N ALA A 354 -12.91 -4.05 -17.35
CA ALA A 354 -11.70 -4.63 -16.79
C ALA A 354 -10.79 -5.09 -17.94
N CYS A 355 -9.47 -4.94 -17.76
CA CYS A 355 -8.51 -5.55 -18.67
C CYS A 355 -8.52 -7.08 -18.57
N MET A 356 -8.61 -7.62 -17.34
CA MET A 356 -8.79 -9.04 -17.07
C MET A 356 -10.18 -9.52 -17.48
N ASP A 357 -10.28 -10.77 -17.96
CA ASP A 357 -11.54 -11.42 -18.34
C ASP A 357 -12.33 -11.88 -17.10
N ILE A 358 -12.92 -10.90 -16.40
CA ILE A 358 -13.71 -11.10 -15.19
C ILE A 358 -15.12 -10.55 -15.43
N ASN A 359 -16.07 -11.46 -15.62
CA ASN A 359 -17.46 -11.12 -15.95
C ASN A 359 -18.40 -11.15 -14.73
N ARG A 360 -17.87 -10.82 -13.54
CA ARG A 360 -18.60 -10.81 -12.25
C ARG A 360 -17.91 -9.90 -11.23
N SER A 361 -18.53 -9.71 -10.07
CA SER A 361 -17.93 -9.07 -8.91
C SER A 361 -17.86 -10.05 -7.73
N SER A 362 -16.68 -10.62 -7.46
CA SER A 362 -16.48 -11.57 -6.36
C SER A 362 -15.10 -11.41 -5.72
N SER A 363 -15.03 -11.47 -4.38
CA SER A 363 -13.75 -11.47 -3.66
C SER A 363 -12.89 -12.70 -3.99
N LYS A 364 -13.50 -13.79 -4.50
CA LYS A 364 -12.76 -14.99 -4.93
C LYS A 364 -11.87 -14.73 -6.13
N ASP A 365 -12.16 -13.70 -6.93
CA ASP A 365 -11.38 -13.40 -8.13
C ASP A 365 -9.96 -12.92 -7.78
N TYR A 366 -9.71 -12.46 -6.56
CA TYR A 366 -8.35 -12.16 -6.10
C TYR A 366 -7.55 -13.39 -5.68
N LEU A 367 -8.16 -14.58 -5.54
CA LEU A 367 -7.48 -15.83 -5.13
C LEU A 367 -7.05 -16.69 -6.31
N ILE A 368 -7.55 -16.40 -7.51
CA ILE A 368 -7.32 -17.21 -8.71
C ILE A 368 -6.67 -16.37 -9.80
N SER A 369 -6.02 -17.05 -10.74
CA SER A 369 -5.47 -16.41 -11.94
C SER A 369 -6.57 -16.14 -12.97
N HIS A 370 -6.44 -15.06 -13.72
CA HIS A 370 -7.28 -14.68 -14.85
C HIS A 370 -6.43 -14.33 -16.06
N ASN A 371 -6.97 -14.59 -17.24
CA ASN A 371 -6.41 -14.12 -18.50
C ASN A 371 -6.86 -12.68 -18.79
N LEU A 372 -6.21 -12.05 -19.75
CA LEU A 372 -6.69 -10.78 -20.32
C LEU A 372 -7.86 -11.04 -21.27
N THR A 373 -8.73 -10.04 -21.41
CA THR A 373 -9.66 -9.99 -22.55
C THR A 373 -8.88 -9.85 -23.86
N ASN A 374 -9.46 -10.30 -24.97
CA ASN A 374 -8.83 -10.14 -26.29
C ASN A 374 -8.53 -8.67 -26.63
N ASP A 375 -9.44 -7.75 -26.28
CA ASP A 375 -9.24 -6.32 -26.52
C ASP A 375 -8.08 -5.75 -25.68
N CYS A 376 -7.98 -6.13 -24.40
CA CYS A 376 -6.85 -5.68 -23.58
C CYS A 376 -5.53 -6.28 -24.06
N ALA A 377 -5.48 -7.58 -24.40
CA ALA A 377 -4.28 -8.23 -24.92
C ALA A 377 -3.80 -7.60 -26.24
N GLN A 378 -4.73 -7.14 -27.10
CA GLN A 378 -4.40 -6.47 -28.35
C GLN A 378 -3.83 -5.06 -28.15
N ASN A 379 -4.35 -4.31 -27.17
CA ASN A 379 -4.00 -2.90 -26.97
C ASN A 379 -2.95 -2.65 -25.88
N GLY A 380 -2.72 -3.63 -25.01
CA GLY A 380 -1.91 -3.53 -23.81
C GLY A 380 -2.67 -2.92 -22.62
N SER A 381 -2.40 -3.45 -21.43
CA SER A 381 -2.99 -3.01 -20.16
C SER A 381 -2.68 -1.56 -19.80
N ASP A 382 -1.58 -0.99 -20.31
CA ASP A 382 -1.26 0.42 -20.15
C ASP A 382 -2.28 1.37 -20.81
N LYS A 383 -3.16 0.84 -21.68
CA LYS A 383 -4.27 1.58 -22.30
C LYS A 383 -5.59 1.46 -21.53
N TYR A 384 -5.63 0.68 -20.45
CA TYR A 384 -6.80 0.48 -19.62
C TYR A 384 -6.68 1.26 -18.31
N VAL A 385 -7.79 1.82 -17.84
CA VAL A 385 -7.86 2.43 -16.50
C VAL A 385 -7.97 1.36 -15.42
N PHE A 386 -8.75 0.30 -15.67
CA PHE A 386 -9.03 -0.75 -14.70
C PHE A 386 -8.33 -2.05 -15.06
N TRP A 387 -7.62 -2.63 -14.09
CA TRP A 387 -6.99 -3.94 -14.26
C TRP A 387 -8.01 -5.06 -14.11
N GLY A 388 -8.59 -5.18 -12.91
CA GLY A 388 -9.76 -6.01 -12.64
C GLY A 388 -11.06 -5.20 -12.68
N VAL A 389 -12.10 -5.71 -12.02
CA VAL A 389 -13.40 -5.01 -11.97
C VAL A 389 -13.43 -3.85 -10.95
N THR A 390 -12.38 -3.68 -10.15
CA THR A 390 -12.34 -2.72 -9.05
C THR A 390 -11.12 -1.80 -9.12
N HIS A 391 -9.93 -2.40 -9.23
CA HIS A 391 -8.68 -1.67 -9.05
C HIS A 391 -8.09 -1.12 -10.35
N PRO A 392 -7.40 0.03 -10.30
CA PRO A 392 -6.77 0.62 -11.46
C PRO A 392 -5.52 -0.15 -11.92
N THR A 393 -5.13 0.05 -13.18
CA THR A 393 -3.85 -0.43 -13.71
C THR A 393 -2.67 0.39 -13.17
N THR A 394 -1.47 -0.16 -13.30
CA THR A 394 -0.21 0.53 -12.95
C THR A 394 -0.03 1.81 -13.77
N ALA A 395 -0.51 1.84 -15.02
CA ALA A 395 -0.52 3.04 -15.84
C ALA A 395 -1.39 4.15 -15.25
N MET A 396 -2.56 3.82 -14.70
CA MET A 396 -3.38 4.80 -14.00
C MET A 396 -2.76 5.24 -12.66
N HIS A 397 -2.12 4.34 -11.91
CA HIS A 397 -1.33 4.73 -10.73
C HIS A 397 -0.17 5.68 -11.09
N LYS A 398 0.55 5.42 -12.18
CA LYS A 398 1.61 6.27 -12.70
C LYS A 398 1.07 7.65 -13.09
N TYR A 399 -0.07 7.71 -13.78
CA TYR A 399 -0.74 8.96 -14.11
C TYR A 399 -1.10 9.77 -12.85
N ILE A 400 -1.69 9.13 -11.84
CA ILE A 400 -2.01 9.78 -10.55
C ILE A 400 -0.74 10.36 -9.92
N ALA A 401 0.32 9.57 -9.81
CA ALA A 401 1.59 10.02 -9.25
C ALA A 401 2.18 11.22 -10.03
N GLN A 402 2.12 11.22 -11.36
CA GLN A 402 2.56 12.34 -12.18
C GLN A 402 1.77 13.62 -11.91
N GLN A 403 0.44 13.53 -11.74
CA GLN A 403 -0.37 14.69 -11.38
C GLN A 403 0.00 15.24 -10.00
N ILE A 404 0.25 14.36 -9.03
CA ILE A 404 0.71 14.74 -7.69
C ILE A 404 2.07 15.44 -7.76
N ILE A 405 3.02 14.87 -8.49
CA ILE A 405 4.36 15.44 -8.66
C ILE A 405 4.29 16.83 -9.30
N ASN A 406 3.46 17.00 -10.33
CA ASN A 406 3.25 18.31 -10.97
C ASN A 406 2.67 19.34 -9.98
N GLN A 407 1.71 18.93 -9.15
CA GLN A 407 1.13 19.80 -8.12
C GLN A 407 2.17 20.17 -7.04
N LEU A 408 3.05 19.24 -6.66
CA LEU A 408 4.11 19.46 -5.67
C LEU A 408 5.28 20.31 -6.21
N SER A 409 5.44 20.43 -7.52
CA SER A 409 6.51 21.23 -8.14
C SER A 409 6.09 22.69 -8.41
N VAL A 410 4.79 22.98 -8.33
CA VAL A 410 4.20 24.32 -8.55
C VAL A 410 4.02 25.08 -7.21
N ASN A 411 4.07 24.37 -6.08
CA ASN A 411 4.12 24.94 -4.73
C ASN A 411 5.56 24.96 -4.23
#